data_AF-A0AAP5M8J2-F1
#
_entry.id   AF-A0AAP5M8J2-F1
#
_cell.length_a   1.000
_cell.length_b   1.000
_cell.length_c   1.000
_cell.angle_alpha   90.00
_cell.angle_beta   90.00
_cell.angle_gamma   90.00
#
_symmetry.space_group_name_H-M   'P 1'
#
loop_
_entity.id
_entity.type
_entity.pdbx_description
1 polymer ?
#
loop_
_entity_poly.entity_id
_entity_poly.type
_entity_poly.pdbx_seq_one_letter_code
_entity_poly.pdbx_strand_id
1 'polypeptide(L)'
;MMNSKIRTTHLERSAVVYLRQSTQIQVEFNRESTQRQYALADRAHSLGWDTTQIKVLDGDLGKSGQTTAGREDFHHLMAAVGLGEVGAVFALEASRFSRSQADWHKLLDICALTDTLIIDHDGVYDPNDFNDRVILGFKGTWSHTELHGMRLRLQGAKLNKAKKGELRCSPPTGYVYDPQGQLVFDPDEGLSAYW
;
A
#
# COMPACT_ATOMS: atom_id res chain seq x y z
N MET A 1 2.73 26.29 -12.26
CA MET A 1 3.63 26.04 -13.41
C MET A 1 3.18 24.74 -14.04
N MET A 2 2.89 24.74 -15.35
CA MET A 2 2.62 23.49 -16.08
C MET A 2 3.83 22.57 -15.91
N ASN A 3 3.61 21.36 -15.42
CA ASN A 3 4.67 20.39 -15.23
C ASN A 3 5.16 19.95 -16.62
N SER A 4 6.41 20.27 -16.97
CA SER A 4 6.96 20.12 -18.33
C SER A 4 6.96 18.67 -18.84
N LYS A 5 6.71 17.69 -17.97
CA LYS A 5 6.66 16.27 -18.30
C LYS A 5 5.30 15.82 -18.85
N ILE A 6 4.22 16.54 -18.56
CA ILE A 6 2.88 16.17 -19.04
C ILE A 6 2.70 16.71 -20.45
N ARG A 7 2.52 15.81 -21.42
CA ARG A 7 2.27 16.14 -22.83
C ARG A 7 0.82 15.85 -23.20
N THR A 8 0.37 16.46 -24.30
CA THR A 8 -0.98 16.22 -24.86
C THR A 8 -1.27 14.74 -25.09
N THR A 9 -0.28 13.98 -25.55
CA THR A 9 -0.38 12.51 -25.74
C THR A 9 -0.66 11.74 -24.45
N HIS A 10 -0.30 12.28 -23.28
CA HIS A 10 -0.67 11.68 -21.99
C HIS A 10 -2.13 12.02 -21.64
N LEU A 11 -2.56 13.25 -21.93
CA LEU A 11 -3.91 13.74 -21.61
C LEU A 11 -5.00 13.15 -22.52
N GLU A 12 -4.65 12.72 -23.74
CA GLU A 12 -5.56 12.01 -24.65
C GLU A 12 -5.95 10.61 -24.13
N ARG A 13 -5.18 10.07 -23.18
CA ARG A 13 -5.35 8.74 -22.59
C ARG A 13 -5.91 8.83 -21.18
N SER A 14 -6.44 7.71 -20.67
CA SER A 14 -7.06 7.67 -19.34
C SER A 14 -6.03 8.00 -18.24
N ALA A 15 -6.45 8.72 -17.20
CA ALA A 15 -5.74 8.79 -15.92
C ALA A 15 -6.33 7.74 -14.98
N VAL A 16 -5.52 6.84 -14.47
CA VAL A 16 -5.99 5.80 -13.55
C VAL A 16 -5.49 6.07 -12.14
N VAL A 17 -6.40 6.29 -11.21
CA VAL A 17 -6.13 6.40 -9.77
C VAL A 17 -6.24 5.03 -9.14
N TYR A 18 -5.11 4.43 -8.79
CA TYR A 18 -5.06 3.11 -8.15
C TYR A 18 -4.91 3.24 -6.64
N LEU A 19 -5.89 2.73 -5.91
CA LEU A 19 -5.98 2.84 -4.45
C LEU A 19 -5.77 1.47 -3.80
N ARG A 20 -4.86 1.42 -2.81
CA ARG A 20 -4.63 0.21 -2.01
C ARG A 20 -4.29 0.57 -0.57
N GLN A 21 -4.84 -0.18 0.39
CA GLN A 21 -4.61 0.02 1.83
C GLN A 21 -3.96 -1.19 2.51
N SER A 22 -2.96 -0.95 3.36
CA SER A 22 -2.27 -1.96 4.17
C SER A 22 -3.01 -2.18 5.48
N THR A 23 -3.68 -3.33 5.61
CA THR A 23 -4.16 -3.96 6.87
C THR A 23 -5.36 -3.36 7.63
N GLN A 24 -6.17 -4.29 8.16
CA GLN A 24 -7.43 -4.11 8.93
C GLN A 24 -7.35 -3.06 10.04
N ILE A 25 -6.20 -2.93 10.72
CA ILE A 25 -6.00 -2.08 11.90
C ILE A 25 -6.17 -0.58 11.59
N GLN A 26 -5.99 -0.17 10.33
CA GLN A 26 -6.10 1.24 9.93
C GLN A 26 -7.49 1.65 9.42
N VAL A 27 -8.43 0.70 9.29
CA VAL A 27 -9.77 0.96 8.73
C VAL A 27 -10.71 1.58 9.77
N GLU A 28 -10.58 1.22 11.04
CA GLU A 28 -11.53 1.67 12.09
C GLU A 28 -11.35 3.15 12.52
N PHE A 29 -10.26 3.83 12.15
CA PHE A 29 -9.94 5.17 12.70
C PHE A 29 -9.64 6.30 11.70
N ASN A 30 -9.62 6.10 10.38
CA ASN A 30 -9.10 7.13 9.46
C ASN A 30 -10.14 7.70 8.47
N ARG A 31 -10.92 8.69 8.94
CA ARG A 31 -11.67 9.64 8.08
C ARG A 31 -10.78 10.36 7.06
N GLU A 32 -9.50 10.54 7.35
CA GLU A 32 -8.52 11.13 6.42
C GLU A 32 -8.23 10.25 5.19
N SER A 33 -8.49 8.94 5.26
CA SER A 33 -8.13 8.02 4.17
C SER A 33 -8.99 8.22 2.91
N THR A 34 -10.31 8.44 3.08
CA THR A 34 -11.23 8.73 1.99
C THR A 34 -10.94 10.10 1.37
N GLN A 35 -10.58 11.09 2.19
CA GLN A 35 -10.29 12.44 1.72
C GLN A 35 -8.99 12.50 0.88
N ARG A 36 -7.98 11.71 1.24
CA ARG A 36 -6.74 11.59 0.44
C ARG A 36 -6.95 10.86 -0.90
N GLN A 37 -7.94 9.97 -0.99
CA GLN A 37 -8.24 9.23 -2.21
C GLN A 37 -8.86 10.13 -3.27
N TYR A 38 -9.86 10.93 -2.89
CA TYR A 38 -10.44 11.95 -3.78
C TYR A 38 -9.42 13.02 -4.17
N ALA A 39 -8.48 13.37 -3.28
CA ALA A 39 -7.42 14.32 -3.59
C ALA A 39 -6.54 13.89 -4.78
N LEU A 40 -6.38 12.59 -5.07
CA LEU A 40 -5.65 12.15 -6.27
C LEU A 40 -6.46 12.29 -7.56
N ALA A 41 -7.77 12.05 -7.50
CA ALA A 41 -8.66 12.32 -8.63
C ALA A 41 -8.72 13.83 -8.92
N ASP A 42 -8.85 14.64 -7.88
CA ASP A 42 -8.79 16.10 -7.98
C ASP A 42 -7.45 16.58 -8.54
N ARG A 43 -6.34 15.95 -8.11
CA ARG A 43 -5.02 16.22 -8.67
C ARG A 43 -4.97 15.87 -10.15
N ALA A 44 -5.47 14.71 -10.57
CA ALA A 44 -5.51 14.34 -11.98
C ALA A 44 -6.27 15.38 -12.82
N HIS A 45 -7.40 15.85 -12.31
CA HIS A 45 -8.15 16.93 -12.95
C HIS A 45 -7.35 18.24 -13.01
N SER A 46 -6.71 18.64 -11.91
CA SER A 46 -5.87 19.85 -11.85
C SER A 46 -4.66 19.81 -12.80
N LEU A 47 -4.19 18.61 -13.15
CA LEU A 47 -3.08 18.39 -14.07
C LEU A 47 -3.52 18.34 -15.54
N GLY A 48 -4.82 18.45 -15.81
CA GLY A 48 -5.39 18.62 -17.16
C GLY A 48 -6.16 17.42 -17.71
N TRP A 49 -6.34 16.35 -16.93
CA TRP A 49 -7.22 15.25 -17.37
C TRP A 49 -8.69 15.65 -17.26
N ASP A 50 -9.46 15.31 -18.30
CA ASP A 50 -10.91 15.42 -18.26
C ASP A 50 -11.50 14.44 -17.23
N THR A 51 -12.53 14.86 -16.51
CA THR A 51 -13.17 14.05 -15.46
C THR A 51 -13.68 12.71 -15.99
N THR A 52 -14.10 12.64 -17.26
CA THR A 52 -14.57 11.40 -17.90
C THR A 52 -13.43 10.42 -18.19
N GLN A 53 -12.18 10.88 -18.25
CA GLN A 53 -10.99 10.07 -18.48
C GLN A 53 -10.30 9.65 -17.17
N ILE A 54 -10.75 10.15 -16.02
CA ILE A 54 -10.23 9.79 -14.70
C ILE A 54 -10.97 8.55 -14.20
N LYS A 55 -10.26 7.44 -14.05
CA LYS A 55 -10.79 6.16 -13.57
C LYS A 55 -10.22 5.87 -12.18
N VAL A 56 -11.07 5.67 -11.19
CA VAL A 56 -10.66 5.26 -9.85
C VAL A 56 -10.82 3.75 -9.70
N LEU A 57 -9.75 3.09 -9.31
CA LEU A 57 -9.70 1.65 -9.03
C LEU A 57 -9.47 1.45 -7.53
N ASP A 58 -10.55 1.13 -6.80
CA ASP A 58 -10.59 0.94 -5.35
C ASP A 58 -11.07 -0.45 -4.92
N GLY A 59 -11.33 -1.36 -5.86
CA GLY A 59 -11.78 -2.73 -5.62
C GLY A 59 -10.75 -3.60 -4.90
N ASP A 60 -9.48 -3.16 -4.83
CA ASP A 60 -8.41 -3.80 -4.07
C ASP A 60 -8.25 -3.22 -2.64
N LEU A 61 -9.11 -2.29 -2.21
CA LEU A 61 -9.11 -1.72 -0.86
C LEU A 61 -9.55 -2.78 0.18
N GLY A 62 -8.88 -2.83 1.33
CA GLY A 62 -9.28 -3.68 2.47
C GLY A 62 -9.02 -5.18 2.31
N LYS A 63 -8.50 -5.66 1.17
CA LYS A 63 -8.20 -7.08 0.95
C LYS A 63 -6.90 -7.50 1.67
N SER A 64 -7.00 -8.47 2.59
CA SER A 64 -5.87 -8.99 3.36
C SER A 64 -4.90 -9.79 2.49
N GLY A 65 -3.60 -9.65 2.71
CA GLY A 65 -2.54 -10.10 1.80
C GLY A 65 -2.17 -11.58 1.88
N GLN A 66 -3.10 -12.50 2.15
CA GLN A 66 -2.80 -13.94 2.26
C GLN A 66 -3.23 -14.78 1.06
N THR A 67 -4.02 -14.25 0.13
CA THR A 67 -4.45 -15.00 -1.06
C THR A 67 -4.24 -14.18 -2.34
N THR A 68 -3.82 -14.86 -3.41
CA THR A 68 -3.70 -14.30 -4.78
C THR A 68 -5.05 -13.85 -5.35
N ALA A 69 -6.16 -14.32 -4.74
CA ALA A 69 -7.51 -13.90 -5.04
C ALA A 69 -7.79 -12.52 -4.40
N GLY A 70 -7.64 -11.45 -5.17
CA GLY A 70 -7.97 -10.09 -4.72
C GLY A 70 -7.16 -8.94 -5.32
N ARG A 71 -6.67 -9.07 -6.56
CA ARG A 71 -5.91 -8.04 -7.30
C ARG A 71 -6.45 -7.79 -8.70
N GLU A 72 -7.76 -7.86 -8.86
CA GLU A 72 -8.41 -7.72 -10.17
C GLU A 72 -8.14 -6.33 -10.74
N ASP A 73 -8.25 -5.29 -9.91
CA ASP A 73 -7.98 -3.90 -10.32
C ASP A 73 -6.52 -3.69 -10.71
N PHE A 74 -5.57 -4.32 -10.00
CA PHE A 74 -4.18 -4.26 -10.41
C PHE A 74 -3.94 -4.94 -11.77
N HIS A 75 -4.58 -6.08 -12.03
CA HIS A 75 -4.47 -6.75 -13.33
C HIS A 75 -5.12 -5.94 -14.45
N HIS A 76 -6.28 -5.33 -14.19
CA HIS A 76 -6.92 -4.41 -15.12
C HIS A 76 -6.04 -3.20 -15.42
N LEU A 77 -5.41 -2.62 -14.38
CA LEU A 77 -4.44 -1.54 -14.55
C LEU A 77 -3.27 -1.97 -15.44
N MET A 78 -2.64 -3.09 -15.14
CA MET A 78 -1.49 -3.60 -15.91
C MET A 78 -1.86 -3.85 -17.39
N ALA A 79 -3.04 -4.41 -17.64
CA ALA A 79 -3.54 -4.63 -18.99
C ALA A 79 -3.80 -3.32 -19.73
N ALA A 80 -4.51 -2.37 -19.12
CA ALA A 80 -4.82 -1.07 -19.73
C ALA A 80 -3.56 -0.25 -20.03
N VAL A 81 -2.57 -0.27 -19.12
CA VAL A 81 -1.26 0.34 -19.36
C VAL A 81 -0.57 -0.37 -20.53
N GLY A 82 -0.52 -1.70 -20.54
CA GLY A 82 0.11 -2.49 -21.60
C GLY A 82 -0.52 -2.30 -22.99
N LEU A 83 -1.81 -1.98 -23.05
CA LEU A 83 -2.52 -1.63 -24.29
C LEU A 83 -2.30 -0.16 -24.71
N GLY A 84 -1.61 0.64 -23.91
CA GLY A 84 -1.36 2.06 -24.18
C GLY A 84 -2.59 2.95 -23.98
N GLU A 85 -3.60 2.50 -23.23
CA GLU A 85 -4.84 3.25 -23.00
C GLU A 85 -4.74 4.26 -21.85
N VAL A 86 -3.67 4.15 -21.07
CA VAL A 86 -3.42 4.96 -19.87
C VAL A 86 -2.28 5.93 -20.15
N GLY A 87 -2.48 7.20 -19.83
CA GLY A 87 -1.46 8.25 -19.95
C GLY A 87 -0.77 8.56 -18.63
N ALA A 88 -1.45 8.30 -17.51
CA ALA A 88 -0.86 8.40 -16.19
C ALA A 88 -1.51 7.45 -15.18
N VAL A 89 -0.68 6.90 -14.29
CA VAL A 89 -1.10 6.14 -13.11
C VAL A 89 -0.86 6.99 -11.88
N PHE A 90 -1.93 7.25 -11.12
CA PHE A 90 -1.89 7.97 -9.86
C PHE A 90 -1.89 6.98 -8.71
N ALA A 91 -0.92 7.08 -7.81
CA ALA A 91 -0.81 6.21 -6.64
C ALA A 91 -0.41 6.99 -5.39
N LEU A 92 -1.11 6.75 -4.27
CA LEU A 92 -0.86 7.46 -3.00
C LEU A 92 0.56 7.23 -2.47
N GLU A 93 1.06 6.03 -2.68
CA GLU A 93 2.40 5.62 -2.30
C GLU A 93 2.88 4.64 -3.38
N ALA A 94 3.86 5.07 -4.21
CA ALA A 94 4.57 4.19 -5.16
C ALA A 94 5.12 2.91 -4.47
N SER A 95 5.32 3.01 -3.16
CA SER A 95 5.75 1.96 -2.25
C SER A 95 4.69 0.89 -1.94
N ARG A 96 3.41 1.05 -2.34
CA ARG A 96 2.32 0.08 -2.08
C ARG A 96 2.13 -0.98 -3.17
N PHE A 97 2.80 -0.81 -4.31
CA PHE A 97 2.96 -1.87 -5.30
C PHE A 97 4.02 -2.91 -4.87
N SER A 98 4.85 -2.59 -3.86
CA SER A 98 6.11 -3.30 -3.56
C SER A 98 5.98 -4.59 -2.73
N ARG A 99 4.78 -5.04 -2.35
CA ARG A 99 4.64 -6.39 -1.72
C ARG A 99 5.12 -7.51 -2.64
N SER A 100 5.05 -7.28 -3.96
CA SER A 100 5.87 -7.94 -4.96
C SER A 100 6.70 -6.86 -5.61
N GLN A 101 7.94 -6.67 -5.14
CA GLN A 101 8.89 -5.76 -5.77
C GLN A 101 8.97 -6.05 -7.28
N ALA A 102 8.84 -7.32 -7.68
CA ALA A 102 8.75 -7.73 -9.08
C ALA A 102 7.55 -7.12 -9.83
N ASP A 103 6.36 -7.05 -9.23
CA ASP A 103 5.18 -6.46 -9.90
C ASP A 103 5.29 -4.95 -10.05
N TRP A 104 5.89 -4.27 -9.07
CA TRP A 104 6.19 -2.84 -9.19
C TRP A 104 7.17 -2.56 -10.32
N HIS A 105 8.26 -3.33 -10.40
CA HIS A 105 9.24 -3.16 -11.48
C HIS A 105 8.62 -3.48 -12.85
N LYS A 106 7.79 -4.53 -12.95
CA LYS A 106 7.04 -4.83 -14.19
C LYS A 106 6.12 -3.69 -14.59
N LEU A 107 5.38 -3.09 -13.64
CA LEU A 107 4.53 -1.94 -13.95
C LEU A 107 5.37 -0.77 -14.47
N LEU A 108 6.49 -0.44 -13.80
CA LEU A 108 7.40 0.62 -14.26
C LEU A 108 7.95 0.35 -15.67
N ASP A 109 8.32 -0.89 -15.97
CA ASP A 109 8.85 -1.26 -17.28
C ASP A 109 7.77 -1.12 -18.37
N ILE A 110 6.54 -1.56 -18.11
CA ILE A 110 5.43 -1.38 -19.08
C ILE A 110 5.07 0.10 -19.21
N CYS A 111 5.06 0.86 -18.12
CA CYS A 111 4.83 2.31 -18.18
C CYS A 111 5.90 3.02 -19.01
N ALA A 112 7.18 2.64 -18.89
CA ALA A 112 8.25 3.16 -19.73
C ALA A 112 8.01 2.84 -21.22
N LEU A 113 7.65 1.59 -21.54
CA LEU A 113 7.36 1.15 -22.91
C LEU A 113 6.16 1.86 -23.54
N THR A 114 5.18 2.23 -22.72
CA THR A 114 3.89 2.79 -23.18
C THR A 114 3.80 4.29 -22.98
N ASP A 115 4.90 4.94 -22.60
CA ASP A 115 4.94 6.38 -22.37
C ASP A 115 3.89 6.84 -21.35
N THR A 116 3.74 6.04 -20.28
CA THR A 116 2.77 6.26 -19.20
C THR A 116 3.47 6.87 -18.00
N LEU A 117 2.96 8.00 -17.50
CA LEU A 117 3.52 8.67 -16.33
C LEU A 117 3.11 7.98 -15.02
N ILE A 118 3.95 8.10 -13.99
CA ILE A 118 3.60 7.78 -12.61
C ILE A 118 3.45 9.08 -11.84
N ILE A 119 2.36 9.24 -11.09
CA ILE A 119 2.06 10.46 -10.35
C ILE A 119 1.68 10.09 -8.93
N ASP A 120 2.32 10.73 -7.95
CA ASP A 120 1.92 10.65 -6.54
C ASP A 120 1.61 12.05 -6.00
N HIS A 121 1.49 12.22 -4.69
CA HIS A 121 1.29 13.53 -4.07
C HIS A 121 2.52 14.46 -4.16
N ASP A 122 3.72 13.90 -4.32
CA ASP A 122 4.98 14.67 -4.32
C ASP A 122 5.33 15.16 -5.72
N GLY A 123 5.00 14.40 -6.77
CA GLY A 123 5.54 14.69 -8.08
C GLY A 123 4.88 13.95 -9.24
N VAL A 124 5.43 14.24 -10.43
CA VAL A 124 5.16 13.56 -11.69
C VAL A 124 6.48 12.98 -12.16
N TYR A 125 6.47 11.68 -12.43
CA TYR A 125 7.64 10.90 -12.77
C TYR A 125 7.44 10.25 -14.13
N ASP A 126 8.43 10.38 -14.99
CA ASP A 126 8.56 9.67 -16.24
C ASP A 126 9.46 8.44 -16.04
N PRO A 127 8.93 7.22 -16.18
CA PRO A 127 9.75 6.00 -16.08
C PRO A 127 10.90 5.91 -17.10
N ASN A 128 10.88 6.68 -18.18
CA ASN A 128 11.99 6.79 -19.14
C ASN A 128 13.07 7.79 -18.73
N ASP A 129 12.80 8.68 -17.77
CA ASP A 129 13.82 9.57 -17.20
C ASP A 129 14.62 8.84 -16.11
N PHE A 130 15.95 8.90 -16.21
CA PHE A 130 16.83 8.19 -15.29
C PHE A 130 16.68 8.67 -13.83
N ASN A 131 16.55 9.98 -13.61
CA ASN A 131 16.45 10.53 -12.26
C ASN A 131 15.12 10.11 -11.61
N ASP A 132 14.04 10.20 -12.38
CA ASP A 132 12.72 9.76 -11.96
C ASP A 132 12.72 8.25 -11.67
N ARG A 133 13.38 7.44 -12.50
CA ARG A 133 13.47 5.99 -12.27
C ARG A 133 14.24 5.63 -11.01
N VAL A 134 15.30 6.38 -10.68
CA VAL A 134 16.01 6.22 -9.39
C VAL A 134 15.09 6.60 -8.22
N ILE A 135 14.37 7.72 -8.31
CA ILE A 135 13.41 8.15 -7.28
C ILE A 135 12.29 7.12 -7.10
N LEU A 136 11.72 6.61 -8.20
CA LEU A 136 10.67 5.59 -8.19
C LEU A 136 11.18 4.26 -7.59
N GLY A 137 12.41 3.85 -7.90
CA GLY A 137 13.05 2.68 -7.30
C GLY A 137 13.29 2.84 -5.79
N PHE A 138 13.72 4.03 -5.38
CA PHE A 138 13.92 4.36 -3.97
C PHE A 138 12.60 4.42 -3.19
N LYS A 139 11.58 5.07 -3.75
CA LYS A 139 10.21 5.08 -3.21
C LYS A 139 9.64 3.66 -3.08
N GLY A 140 9.99 2.76 -4.01
CA GLY A 140 9.67 1.34 -3.89
C GLY A 140 10.36 0.63 -2.71
N THR A 141 11.57 1.07 -2.34
CA THR A 141 12.40 0.48 -1.26
C THR A 141 12.08 1.07 0.12
N TRP A 142 11.76 2.37 0.21
CA TRP A 142 11.63 3.11 1.46
C TRP A 142 10.52 2.57 2.40
N SER A 143 9.43 1.99 1.88
CA SER A 143 8.40 1.35 2.72
C SER A 143 8.87 0.10 3.44
N HIS A 144 9.84 -0.62 2.89
CA HIS A 144 10.43 -1.79 3.54
C HIS A 144 11.27 -1.36 4.76
N THR A 145 11.95 -0.22 4.67
CA THR A 145 12.78 0.34 5.74
C THR A 145 11.93 0.86 6.91
N GLU A 146 10.79 1.50 6.65
CA GLU A 146 9.88 1.94 7.72
C GLU A 146 9.28 0.75 8.50
N LEU A 147 8.88 -0.31 7.79
CA LEU A 147 8.44 -1.57 8.41
C LEU A 147 9.57 -2.24 9.19
N HIS A 148 10.80 -2.25 8.66
CA HIS A 148 11.97 -2.75 9.37
C HIS A 148 12.23 -1.96 10.66
N GLY A 149 12.17 -0.63 10.60
CA GLY A 149 12.30 0.24 11.75
C GLY A 149 11.22 0.03 12.80
N MET A 150 9.95 -0.10 12.39
CA MET A 150 8.86 -0.45 13.30
C MET A 150 9.06 -1.81 13.96
N ARG A 151 9.49 -2.83 13.19
CA ARG A 151 9.77 -4.17 13.70
C ARG A 151 10.90 -4.17 14.72
N LEU A 152 11.99 -3.44 14.44
CA LEU A 152 13.09 -3.25 15.38
C LEU A 152 12.63 -2.57 16.68
N ARG A 153 11.80 -1.53 16.60
CA ARG A 153 11.25 -0.85 17.79
C ARG A 153 10.35 -1.78 18.60
N LEU A 154 9.46 -2.53 17.95
CA LEU A 154 8.59 -3.52 18.61
C LEU A 154 9.42 -4.63 19.29
N GLN A 155 10.47 -5.12 18.63
CA GLN A 155 11.37 -6.12 19.18
C GLN A 155 12.15 -5.55 20.37
N GLY A 156 12.67 -4.32 20.27
CA GLY A 156 13.29 -3.61 21.38
C GLY A 156 12.35 -3.40 22.57
N ALA A 157 11.10 -3.03 22.31
CA ALA A 157 10.07 -2.90 23.34
C ALA A 157 9.75 -4.24 24.02
N LYS A 158 9.64 -5.34 23.25
CA LYS A 158 9.47 -6.70 23.79
C LYS A 158 10.63 -7.09 24.70
N LEU A 159 11.87 -6.87 24.25
CA LEU A 159 13.08 -7.19 25.03
C LEU A 159 13.15 -6.35 26.32
N ASN A 160 12.80 -5.07 26.26
CA ASN A 160 12.77 -4.21 27.46
C ASN A 160 11.70 -4.67 28.46
N LYS A 161 10.51 -5.05 28.00
CA LYS A 161 9.49 -5.64 28.88
C LYS A 161 9.98 -6.96 29.47
N ALA A 162 10.67 -7.80 28.70
CA ALA A 162 11.21 -9.07 29.20
C ALA A 162 12.23 -8.85 30.32
N LYS A 163 13.16 -7.89 30.13
CA LYS A 163 14.17 -7.52 31.14
C LYS A 163 13.57 -7.05 32.46
N LYS A 164 12.39 -6.43 32.42
CA LYS A 164 11.65 -5.97 33.62
C LYS A 164 10.70 -7.04 34.20
N GLY A 165 10.60 -8.22 33.58
CA GLY A 165 9.61 -9.24 33.95
C GLY A 165 8.17 -8.86 33.58
N GLU A 166 7.98 -7.84 32.74
CA GLU A 166 6.67 -7.29 32.34
C GLU A 166 6.18 -7.84 30.99
N LEU A 167 6.96 -8.69 30.32
CA LEU A 167 6.58 -9.26 29.04
C LEU A 167 5.50 -10.33 29.24
N ARG A 168 4.29 -10.04 28.80
CA ARG A 168 3.20 -11.01 28.72
C ARG A 168 3.08 -11.54 27.30
N CYS A 169 2.97 -12.85 27.17
CA CYS A 169 2.72 -13.56 25.91
C CYS A 169 1.29 -14.08 25.92
N SER A 170 0.72 -14.43 24.77
CA SER A 170 -0.54 -15.17 24.80
C SER A 170 -0.34 -16.47 25.58
N PRO A 171 -1.17 -16.74 26.60
CA PRO A 171 -1.05 -17.95 27.39
C PRO A 171 -1.36 -19.17 26.51
N PRO A 172 -0.76 -20.35 26.78
CA PRO A 172 -1.17 -21.60 26.13
C PRO A 172 -2.66 -21.89 26.40
N THR A 173 -3.31 -22.65 25.52
CA THR A 173 -4.68 -23.12 25.73
C THR A 173 -4.82 -23.78 27.11
N GLY A 174 -5.85 -23.40 27.87
CA GLY A 174 -6.08 -23.86 29.24
C GLY A 174 -5.39 -23.03 30.34
N TYR A 175 -4.74 -21.91 29.99
CA TYR A 175 -4.14 -20.98 30.95
C TYR A 175 -4.65 -19.56 30.75
N VAL A 176 -4.79 -18.81 31.85
CA VAL A 176 -5.16 -17.39 31.89
C VAL A 176 -4.22 -16.61 32.78
N TYR A 177 -4.17 -15.28 32.64
CA TYR A 177 -3.49 -14.43 33.61
C TYR A 177 -4.46 -14.02 34.71
N ASP A 178 -4.07 -14.21 35.97
CA ASP A 178 -4.84 -13.76 37.13
C ASP A 178 -4.76 -12.22 37.30
N PRO A 179 -5.55 -11.62 38.23
CA PRO A 179 -5.50 -10.18 38.50
C PRO A 179 -4.12 -9.67 38.96
N GLN A 180 -3.27 -10.55 39.50
CA GLN A 180 -1.89 -10.28 39.91
C GLN A 180 -0.90 -10.43 38.75
N GLY A 181 -1.36 -10.87 37.57
CA GLY A 181 -0.56 -11.04 36.37
C GLY A 181 0.23 -12.34 36.29
N GLN A 182 -0.05 -13.32 37.15
CA GLN A 182 0.54 -14.66 37.11
C GLN A 182 -0.24 -15.56 36.16
N LEU A 183 0.48 -16.48 35.51
CA LEU A 183 -0.13 -17.47 34.63
C LEU A 183 -0.72 -18.59 35.49
N VAL A 184 -2.04 -18.79 35.42
CA VAL A 184 -2.79 -19.81 36.17
C VAL A 184 -3.60 -20.66 35.22
N PHE A 185 -4.05 -21.85 35.66
CA PHE A 185 -5.00 -22.65 34.89
C PHE A 185 -6.33 -21.89 34.75
N ASP A 186 -6.95 -21.99 33.57
CA ASP A 186 -8.27 -21.44 33.33
C ASP A 186 -9.29 -22.11 34.26
N PRO A 187 -9.94 -21.36 35.18
CA PRO A 187 -10.91 -21.93 36.10
C PRO A 187 -12.25 -22.29 35.42
N ASP A 188 -12.50 -21.87 34.18
CA ASP A 188 -13.62 -22.38 33.40
C ASP A 188 -13.31 -23.80 32.89
N GLU A 189 -13.86 -24.81 33.56
CA GLU A 189 -13.79 -26.24 33.19
C GLU A 189 -14.51 -26.57 31.84
N GLY A 190 -14.87 -25.56 31.03
CA GLY A 190 -15.62 -25.71 29.78
C GLY A 190 -14.80 -26.10 28.54
N LEU A 191 -13.48 -26.21 28.62
CA LEU A 191 -12.63 -26.64 27.49
C LEU A 191 -11.77 -27.83 27.88
N SER A 192 -12.43 -29.00 28.00
CA SER A 192 -11.76 -30.28 27.93
C SER A 192 -11.15 -30.44 26.54
N ALA A 193 -9.82 -30.36 26.44
CA ALA A 193 -9.09 -30.65 25.22
C ALA A 193 -9.30 -32.13 24.86
N TYR A 194 -10.17 -32.39 23.88
CA TYR A 194 -10.18 -33.67 23.17
C TYR A 194 -8.91 -33.73 22.32
N TRP A 195 -7.97 -34.57 22.76
CA TRP A 195 -6.82 -35.04 21.96
C TRP A 195 -7.26 -36.12 20.98
#